data_AF-A0AAW5R3U9-F1
#
_entry.id   AF-A0AAW5R3U9-F1
#
_cell.length_a   1.000
_cell.length_b   1.000
_cell.length_c   1.000
_cell.angle_alpha   90.00
_cell.angle_beta   90.00
_cell.angle_gamma   90.00
#
_symmetry.space_group_name_H-M   'P 1'
#
loop_
_entity.id
_entity.type
_entity.pdbx_description
1 polymer ?
#
loop_
_entity_poly.entity_id
_entity_poly.type
_entity_poly.pdbx_seq_one_letter_code
_entity_poly.pdbx_strand_id
1 'polypeptide(L)'
;MIVPRCFAQAVASVGIAAILSIPVLTAPAEGKVVWDGSKPAPGIWFYWYEPSFYAGFAPKSQDPDRAHIELSRGNQTRFTLVLGDAEIDTYLDDLALRRTTIEALVEKGVIELTTNRSFERFVSQMNEAGAGSVLAARESLAPNEYREASLEVMERLNPGRIFRIRMSLTRVLGEWHTYLSGADLSNASGRLDAANALLPGRMNLFTLSGEADQALDRAVEEAKAGPDTPGFRDAALAFLDMAKNGQYAIVDDHIVAIEFTAIYPVGTAQAYKNTAYGKLPDFGVTGVWPMTERDKGRGITGMVDYLSSNPGYGFIPLLAYQPAGGIYYNAFHNAGVRTPAGTSFLPEQWRNVPGEVTPDKPYQQLWLVSRGPASHGCTRMDSGQMSEFRNALPSTSDGLSGIPVFRNLPQCYDVFDIDGDGQQEVMGVAYFHAYKSEKHEPTEAYSPNNREDFYAWLYGDNVVYTDDGGAALKTVPVCRFEGLKKADEVGSLDNVPLYEAPFEPGSIQFYQLKPAAFDSRPGMEFNRELRRLGIGYDANAKTLFLD
;
A
#
# COMPACT_ATOMS: atom_id res chain seq x y z
N MET A 1 40.56 2.29 53.01
CA MET A 1 39.28 3.01 53.06
C MET A 1 39.30 4.02 51.92
N ILE A 2 38.96 3.55 50.72
CA ILE A 2 39.05 4.26 49.43
C ILE A 2 37.91 3.69 48.59
N VAL A 3 36.85 4.47 48.31
CA VAL A 3 35.86 4.44 47.20
C VAL A 3 34.89 5.65 47.45
N PRO A 4 34.11 6.23 46.49
CA PRO A 4 34.25 6.58 45.05
C PRO A 4 33.98 8.09 44.75
N ARG A 5 34.48 8.67 43.64
CA ARG A 5 33.80 8.97 42.33
C ARG A 5 32.31 9.37 42.36
N CYS A 6 31.99 10.53 41.78
CA CYS A 6 30.84 10.77 40.90
C CYS A 6 31.02 12.08 40.11
N PHE A 7 31.30 11.98 38.81
CA PHE A 7 31.03 13.03 37.82
C PHE A 7 29.89 12.48 36.96
N ALA A 8 28.70 13.04 37.13
CA ALA A 8 27.57 12.84 36.24
C ALA A 8 27.23 14.23 35.67
N GLN A 9 27.45 14.40 34.36
CA GLN A 9 26.90 15.52 33.62
C GLN A 9 25.41 15.23 33.41
N ALA A 10 24.57 15.90 34.21
CA ALA A 10 23.15 15.98 33.98
C ALA A 10 22.89 17.01 32.87
N VAL A 11 22.33 16.57 31.75
CA VAL A 11 21.66 17.49 30.81
C VAL A 11 20.30 17.81 31.44
N ALA A 12 20.21 18.99 32.05
CA ALA A 12 18.97 19.52 32.58
C ALA A 12 18.12 20.09 31.44
N SER A 13 17.04 19.40 31.07
CA SER A 13 15.95 19.96 30.26
C SER A 13 15.11 20.87 31.15
N VAL A 14 15.41 22.17 31.11
CA VAL A 14 14.58 23.21 31.72
C VAL A 14 13.31 23.35 30.88
N GLY A 15 12.19 22.97 31.49
CA GLY A 15 10.86 23.25 30.96
C GLY A 15 10.60 24.75 30.91
N ILE A 16 10.36 25.25 29.71
CA ILE A 16 9.61 26.49 29.47
C ILE A 16 8.41 26.07 28.63
N ALA A 17 7.23 26.07 29.27
CA ALA A 17 5.96 26.01 28.57
C ALA A 17 5.77 27.33 27.80
N ALA A 18 6.38 27.41 26.63
CA ALA A 18 5.96 28.35 25.61
C ALA A 18 4.67 27.76 25.01
N ILE A 19 3.54 28.40 25.30
CA ILE A 19 2.33 28.22 24.49
C ILE A 19 2.69 28.80 23.12
N LEU A 20 3.26 27.96 22.25
CA LEU A 20 3.42 28.26 20.85
C LEU A 20 2.03 28.46 20.30
N SER A 21 1.78 29.67 19.82
CA SER A 21 0.58 30.01 19.07
C SER A 21 0.67 29.21 17.77
N ILE A 22 0.06 28.03 17.74
CA ILE A 22 0.00 27.22 16.52
C ILE A 22 -0.79 28.05 15.50
N PRO A 23 -0.22 28.37 14.33
CA PRO A 23 -0.95 29.12 13.31
C PRO A 23 -2.23 28.36 12.97
N VAL A 24 -3.36 29.06 13.01
CA VAL A 24 -4.62 28.51 12.50
C VAL A 24 -4.45 28.34 11.00
N LEU A 25 -4.36 27.09 10.56
CA LEU A 25 -4.32 26.67 9.16
C LEU A 25 -5.56 27.23 8.43
N THR A 26 -5.35 28.16 7.51
CA THR A 26 -6.41 28.63 6.61
C THR A 26 -6.30 27.86 5.30
N ALA A 27 -7.34 27.08 4.98
CA ALA A 27 -7.44 26.49 3.65
C ALA A 27 -7.50 27.62 2.60
N PRO A 28 -6.88 27.45 1.42
CA PRO A 28 -7.00 28.42 0.35
C PRO A 28 -8.47 28.66 0.00
N ALA A 29 -8.78 29.90 -0.39
CA ALA A 29 -10.13 30.35 -0.69
C ALA A 29 -10.78 29.49 -1.79
N GLU A 30 -12.05 29.13 -1.59
CA GLU A 30 -12.90 28.43 -2.55
C GLU A 30 -13.01 29.26 -3.84
N GLY A 31 -12.20 28.89 -4.84
CA GLY A 31 -12.30 29.35 -6.21
C GLY A 31 -12.18 28.15 -7.13
N LYS A 32 -12.84 28.18 -8.29
CA LYS A 32 -12.73 27.10 -9.28
C LYS A 32 -11.28 26.95 -9.73
N VAL A 33 -10.59 25.97 -9.18
CA VAL A 33 -9.27 25.58 -9.64
C VAL A 33 -9.40 24.90 -11.00
N VAL A 34 -8.56 25.32 -11.94
CA VAL A 34 -8.39 24.65 -13.23
C VAL A 34 -7.07 23.90 -13.19
N TRP A 35 -7.11 22.60 -13.46
CA TRP A 35 -5.89 21.81 -13.57
C TRP A 35 -5.14 22.11 -14.87
N ASP A 36 -3.82 22.06 -14.78
CA ASP A 36 -2.96 22.09 -15.96
C ASP A 36 -3.02 20.74 -16.69
N GLY A 37 -3.39 20.78 -17.97
CA GLY A 37 -3.43 19.59 -18.84
C GLY A 37 -2.13 19.32 -19.59
N SER A 38 -1.03 20.02 -19.29
CA SER A 38 0.24 19.91 -20.00
C SER A 38 0.89 18.52 -19.93
N LYS A 39 0.69 17.80 -18.83
CA LYS A 39 1.11 16.41 -18.65
C LYS A 39 -0.05 15.46 -18.98
N PRO A 40 0.22 14.21 -19.41
CA PRO A 40 -0.84 13.20 -19.54
C PRO A 40 -1.60 13.02 -18.23
N ALA A 41 -2.90 12.73 -18.34
CA ALA A 41 -3.71 12.41 -17.16
C ALA A 41 -3.13 11.19 -16.43
N PRO A 42 -2.98 11.22 -15.10
CA PRO A 42 -2.37 10.12 -14.33
C PRO A 42 -3.38 8.99 -14.05
N GLY A 43 -4.34 8.79 -14.95
CA GLY A 43 -5.44 7.85 -14.78
C GLY A 43 -5.59 6.95 -15.99
N ILE A 44 -6.61 6.09 -15.97
CA ILE A 44 -6.85 5.11 -17.03
C ILE A 44 -7.98 5.58 -17.93
N TRP A 45 -7.68 5.79 -19.20
CA TRP A 45 -8.66 6.11 -20.23
C TRP A 45 -9.36 4.85 -20.75
N PHE A 46 -10.66 4.96 -21.02
CA PHE A 46 -11.45 3.85 -21.54
C PHE A 46 -12.69 4.33 -22.31
N TYR A 47 -13.30 3.43 -23.09
CA TYR A 47 -14.53 3.73 -23.82
C TYR A 47 -15.78 3.56 -22.96
N TRP A 48 -15.90 2.39 -22.34
CA TRP A 48 -17.02 2.05 -21.47
C TRP A 48 -16.57 1.01 -20.44
N TYR A 49 -17.36 0.86 -19.38
CA TYR A 49 -17.10 -0.15 -18.37
C TYR A 49 -17.14 -1.56 -18.97
N GLU A 50 -15.99 -2.20 -19.00
CA GLU A 50 -15.76 -3.57 -19.47
C GLU A 50 -14.77 -4.24 -18.48
N PRO A 51 -14.71 -5.59 -18.43
CA PRO A 51 -13.79 -6.25 -17.52
C PRO A 51 -12.34 -6.02 -17.96
N SER A 52 -11.44 -6.17 -16.99
CA SER A 52 -10.00 -6.02 -17.20
C SER A 52 -9.24 -7.03 -16.36
N PHE A 53 -7.96 -7.23 -16.66
CA PHE A 53 -7.02 -7.97 -15.82
C PHE A 53 -5.74 -7.17 -15.58
N TYR A 54 -5.02 -7.51 -14.50
CA TYR A 54 -3.75 -6.88 -14.18
C TYR A 54 -2.65 -7.32 -15.16
N ALA A 55 -2.00 -6.34 -15.78
CA ALA A 55 -0.93 -6.53 -16.75
C ALA A 55 0.35 -5.82 -16.28
N GLY A 56 0.72 -6.02 -15.02
CA GLY A 56 1.93 -5.47 -14.41
C GLY A 56 2.75 -6.52 -13.66
N PHE A 57 3.72 -6.05 -12.88
CA PHE A 57 4.85 -6.86 -12.42
C PHE A 57 4.94 -7.06 -10.91
N ALA A 58 3.95 -6.62 -10.14
CA ALA A 58 3.94 -6.83 -8.69
C ALA A 58 4.04 -8.32 -8.37
N PRO A 59 4.93 -8.71 -7.42
CA PRO A 59 5.02 -10.08 -6.95
C PRO A 59 3.73 -10.47 -6.21
N LYS A 60 3.47 -11.77 -6.13
CA LYS A 60 2.33 -12.34 -5.40
C LYS A 60 2.85 -13.20 -4.25
N SER A 61 2.13 -13.15 -3.13
CA SER A 61 2.29 -14.10 -2.03
C SER A 61 1.00 -14.88 -1.82
N GLN A 62 1.12 -16.18 -1.55
CA GLN A 62 0.02 -16.99 -1.03
C GLN A 62 -0.04 -16.98 0.51
N ASP A 63 1.03 -16.51 1.16
CA ASP A 63 1.11 -16.34 2.61
C ASP A 63 0.53 -14.96 3.01
N PRO A 64 -0.59 -14.91 3.76
CA PRO A 64 -1.20 -13.66 4.21
C PRO A 64 -0.33 -12.88 5.19
N ASP A 65 0.54 -13.55 5.96
CA ASP A 65 1.30 -12.91 7.04
C ASP A 65 2.44 -12.03 6.50
N ARG A 66 2.76 -12.15 5.20
CA ARG A 66 3.78 -11.34 4.52
C ARG A 66 3.32 -9.93 4.18
N ALA A 67 2.00 -9.70 4.16
CA ALA A 67 1.40 -8.44 3.73
C ALA A 67 1.19 -7.48 4.90
N HIS A 68 1.67 -6.24 4.73
CA HIS A 68 1.42 -5.13 5.64
C HIS A 68 0.75 -3.98 4.88
N ILE A 69 -0.38 -3.48 5.40
CA ILE A 69 -1.22 -2.48 4.74
C ILE A 69 -1.53 -1.35 5.72
N GLU A 70 -1.08 -0.14 5.41
CA GLU A 70 -1.26 1.01 6.30
C GLU A 70 -1.81 2.24 5.56
N LEU A 71 -2.97 2.72 5.99
CA LEU A 71 -3.58 3.98 5.53
C LEU A 71 -3.22 5.12 6.49
N SER A 72 -2.69 6.21 5.94
CA SER A 72 -2.16 7.31 6.75
C SER A 72 -2.35 8.70 6.14
N ARG A 73 -2.02 9.73 6.93
CA ARG A 73 -1.95 11.12 6.47
C ARG A 73 -1.10 11.22 5.21
N GLY A 74 -1.51 12.12 4.32
CA GLY A 74 -1.10 12.09 2.93
C GLY A 74 -2.20 11.51 2.03
N ASN A 75 -3.24 10.89 2.60
CA ASN A 75 -4.31 10.24 1.83
C ASN A 75 -3.70 9.21 0.88
N GLN A 76 -2.98 8.27 1.47
CA GLN A 76 -2.27 7.21 0.76
C GLN A 76 -2.26 5.93 1.58
N THR A 77 -2.08 4.81 0.91
CA THR A 77 -1.91 3.50 1.54
C THR A 77 -0.53 2.95 1.18
N ARG A 78 0.29 2.67 2.20
CA ARG A 78 1.51 1.88 2.03
C ARG A 78 1.14 0.40 2.05
N PHE A 79 1.64 -0.34 1.09
CA PHE A 79 1.60 -1.79 1.02
C PHE A 79 3.02 -2.30 0.99
N THR A 80 3.38 -3.15 1.94
CA THR A 80 4.67 -3.83 1.98
C THR A 80 4.42 -5.33 1.96
N LEU A 81 5.13 -6.04 1.08
CA LEU A 81 5.16 -7.49 1.02
C LEU A 81 6.59 -7.97 1.29
N VAL A 82 6.80 -8.70 2.39
CA VAL A 82 8.11 -9.27 2.72
C VAL A 82 8.32 -10.55 1.91
N LEU A 83 9.20 -10.51 0.93
CA LEU A 83 9.45 -11.60 -0.02
C LEU A 83 10.39 -12.62 0.61
N GLY A 84 9.94 -13.86 0.71
CA GLY A 84 10.77 -15.00 1.06
C GLY A 84 11.24 -15.76 -0.18
N ASP A 85 11.95 -16.85 0.09
CA ASP A 85 12.41 -17.79 -0.94
C ASP A 85 11.30 -18.21 -1.90
N ALA A 86 10.11 -18.53 -1.39
CA ALA A 86 8.98 -19.00 -2.20
C ALA A 86 8.47 -17.93 -3.18
N GLU A 87 8.37 -16.67 -2.76
CA GLU A 87 7.94 -15.57 -3.62
C GLU A 87 8.99 -15.24 -4.69
N ILE A 88 10.28 -15.28 -4.33
CA ILE A 88 11.38 -15.01 -5.27
C ILE A 88 11.52 -16.17 -6.28
N ASP A 89 11.40 -17.41 -5.81
CA ASP A 89 11.53 -18.62 -6.65
C ASP A 89 10.40 -18.67 -7.70
N THR A 90 9.17 -18.32 -7.31
CA THR A 90 7.97 -18.44 -8.16
C THR A 90 7.66 -17.17 -8.98
N TYR A 91 8.30 -16.03 -8.71
CA TYR A 91 8.02 -14.76 -9.37
C TYR A 91 7.99 -14.83 -10.91
N LEU A 92 9.01 -15.44 -11.53
CA LEU A 92 9.09 -15.55 -12.99
C LEU A 92 8.08 -16.55 -13.55
N ASP A 93 7.74 -17.61 -12.79
CA ASP A 93 6.67 -18.52 -13.16
C ASP A 93 5.32 -17.81 -13.14
N ASP A 94 5.05 -16.97 -12.13
CA ASP A 94 3.80 -16.21 -12.03
C ASP A 94 3.59 -15.28 -13.22
N LEU A 95 4.67 -14.62 -13.68
CA LEU A 95 4.64 -13.81 -14.88
C LEU A 95 4.40 -14.67 -16.13
N ALA A 96 5.10 -15.79 -16.25
CA ALA A 96 4.96 -16.72 -17.37
C ALA A 96 3.55 -17.33 -17.44
N LEU A 97 3.02 -17.81 -16.32
CA LEU A 97 1.68 -18.38 -16.19
C LEU A 97 0.59 -17.38 -16.59
N ARG A 98 0.70 -16.13 -16.13
CA ARG A 98 -0.23 -15.06 -16.54
C ARG A 98 -0.15 -14.84 -18.05
N ARG A 99 1.06 -14.71 -18.61
CA ARG A 99 1.26 -14.56 -20.05
C ARG A 99 0.63 -15.71 -20.84
N THR A 100 1.01 -16.95 -20.56
CA THR A 100 0.58 -18.12 -21.33
C THR A 100 -0.91 -18.37 -21.21
N THR A 101 -1.50 -18.10 -20.04
CA THR A 101 -2.96 -18.25 -19.85
C THR A 101 -3.72 -17.22 -20.69
N ILE A 102 -3.29 -15.95 -20.68
CA ILE A 102 -3.92 -14.91 -21.51
C ILE A 102 -3.73 -15.20 -23.01
N GLU A 103 -2.53 -15.59 -23.44
CA GLU A 103 -2.28 -15.99 -24.83
C GLU A 103 -3.21 -17.14 -25.26
N ALA A 104 -3.38 -18.17 -24.43
CA ALA A 104 -4.29 -19.28 -24.71
C ALA A 104 -5.77 -18.84 -24.79
N LEU A 105 -6.20 -17.94 -23.90
CA LEU A 105 -7.56 -17.39 -23.93
C LEU A 105 -7.83 -16.59 -25.21
N VAL A 106 -6.85 -15.84 -25.69
CA VAL A 106 -6.92 -15.10 -26.96
C VAL A 106 -6.93 -16.05 -28.15
N GLU A 107 -6.02 -17.04 -28.18
CA GLU A 107 -5.90 -18.02 -29.27
C GLU A 107 -7.19 -18.84 -29.44
N LYS A 108 -7.78 -19.29 -28.32
CA LYS A 108 -9.07 -20.00 -28.33
C LYS A 108 -10.27 -19.09 -28.61
N GLY A 109 -10.06 -17.77 -28.71
CA GLY A 109 -11.13 -16.79 -28.91
C GLY A 109 -12.08 -16.68 -27.72
N VAL A 110 -11.66 -17.06 -26.51
CA VAL A 110 -12.44 -16.88 -25.28
C VAL A 110 -12.53 -15.39 -24.95
N ILE A 111 -11.41 -14.68 -25.08
CA ILE A 111 -11.35 -13.23 -24.91
C ILE A 111 -10.83 -12.53 -26.16
N GLU A 112 -11.19 -11.26 -26.30
CA GLU A 112 -10.61 -10.33 -27.26
C GLU A 112 -10.09 -9.11 -26.50
N LEU A 113 -8.82 -8.76 -26.69
CA LEU A 113 -8.22 -7.61 -26.03
C LEU A 113 -8.73 -6.31 -26.66
N THR A 114 -9.17 -5.37 -25.82
CA THR A 114 -9.83 -4.12 -26.25
C THR A 114 -9.22 -2.90 -25.57
N THR A 115 -9.61 -1.71 -26.05
CA THR A 115 -9.36 -0.39 -25.44
C THR A 115 -7.89 0.06 -25.40
N ASN A 116 -6.99 -0.71 -24.79
CA ASN A 116 -5.57 -0.38 -24.64
C ASN A 116 -4.67 -1.56 -25.04
N ARG A 117 -3.34 -1.34 -25.01
CA ARG A 117 -2.28 -2.30 -25.37
C ARG A 117 -1.41 -2.67 -24.16
N SER A 118 -1.99 -2.69 -22.96
CA SER A 118 -1.24 -2.97 -21.73
C SER A 118 -0.66 -4.38 -21.68
N PHE A 119 -1.35 -5.38 -22.25
CA PHE A 119 -0.82 -6.74 -22.32
C PHE A 119 0.38 -6.86 -23.28
N GLU A 120 0.36 -6.12 -24.40
CA GLU A 120 1.50 -6.08 -25.33
C GLU A 120 2.72 -5.45 -24.66
N ARG A 121 2.53 -4.36 -23.91
CA ARG A 121 3.59 -3.73 -23.10
C ARG A 121 4.13 -4.68 -22.04
N PHE A 122 3.25 -5.38 -21.33
CA PHE A 122 3.62 -6.40 -20.35
C PHE A 122 4.54 -7.47 -20.95
N VAL A 123 4.17 -8.04 -22.10
CA VAL A 123 4.99 -9.05 -22.80
C VAL A 123 6.32 -8.46 -23.28
N SER A 124 6.32 -7.24 -23.85
CA SER A 124 7.56 -6.58 -24.31
C SER A 124 8.54 -6.37 -23.16
N GLN A 125 8.07 -5.78 -22.05
CA GLN A 125 8.90 -5.49 -20.89
C GLN A 125 9.42 -6.77 -20.21
N MET A 126 8.62 -7.84 -20.13
CA MET A 126 9.11 -9.15 -19.68
C MET A 126 10.26 -9.68 -20.55
N ASN A 127 10.13 -9.57 -21.87
CA ASN A 127 11.16 -10.04 -22.79
C ASN A 127 12.42 -9.17 -22.70
N GLU A 128 12.28 -7.85 -22.64
CA GLU A 128 13.38 -6.89 -22.47
C GLU A 128 14.14 -7.09 -21.15
N ALA A 129 13.43 -7.42 -20.07
CA ALA A 129 14.03 -7.78 -18.79
C ALA A 129 14.72 -9.17 -18.81
N GLY A 130 14.52 -9.98 -19.86
CA GLY A 130 15.11 -11.31 -19.96
C GLY A 130 14.47 -12.35 -19.04
N ALA A 131 13.23 -12.12 -18.59
CA ALA A 131 12.53 -12.99 -17.63
C ALA A 131 12.48 -14.45 -18.10
N GLY A 132 12.17 -14.69 -19.38
CA GLY A 132 12.12 -16.05 -19.95
C GLY A 132 13.48 -16.75 -20.00
N SER A 133 14.58 -16.01 -20.17
CA SER A 133 15.93 -16.59 -20.18
C SER A 133 16.36 -17.04 -18.78
N VAL A 134 16.09 -16.23 -17.76
CA VAL A 134 16.36 -16.60 -16.36
C VAL A 134 15.50 -17.80 -15.95
N LEU A 135 14.21 -17.79 -16.28
CA LEU A 135 13.32 -18.90 -15.99
C LEU A 135 13.78 -20.21 -16.64
N ALA A 136 14.20 -20.18 -17.91
CA ALA A 136 14.71 -21.35 -18.61
C ALA A 136 16.03 -21.89 -18.03
N ALA A 137 16.81 -21.04 -17.35
CA ALA A 137 18.07 -21.41 -16.72
C ALA A 137 17.92 -22.01 -15.32
N ARG A 138 16.71 -22.03 -14.73
CA ARG A 138 16.46 -22.47 -13.35
C ARG A 138 17.13 -23.80 -13.00
N GLU A 139 16.91 -24.84 -13.81
CA GLU A 139 17.44 -26.19 -13.56
C GLU A 139 18.98 -26.29 -13.71
N SER A 140 19.61 -25.28 -14.32
CA SER A 140 21.06 -25.22 -14.52
C SER A 140 21.79 -24.35 -13.50
N LEU A 141 21.06 -23.56 -12.71
CA LEU A 141 21.60 -22.67 -11.68
C LEU A 141 21.45 -23.30 -10.30
N ALA A 142 22.35 -22.98 -9.37
CA ALA A 142 22.09 -23.27 -7.97
C ALA A 142 20.91 -22.42 -7.46
N PRO A 143 20.14 -22.87 -6.44
CA PRO A 143 18.97 -22.15 -5.96
C PRO A 143 19.22 -20.66 -5.63
N ASN A 144 20.32 -20.35 -4.94
CA ASN A 144 20.67 -18.97 -4.61
C ASN A 144 21.06 -18.14 -5.85
N GLU A 145 21.71 -18.75 -6.84
CA GLU A 145 22.05 -18.07 -8.10
C GLU A 145 20.78 -17.75 -8.91
N TYR A 146 19.83 -18.68 -8.95
CA TYR A 146 18.53 -18.45 -9.57
C TYR A 146 17.74 -17.34 -8.86
N ARG A 147 17.74 -17.32 -7.52
CA ARG A 147 17.05 -16.29 -6.73
C ARG A 147 17.59 -14.89 -6.99
N GLU A 148 18.92 -14.73 -6.98
CA GLU A 148 19.54 -13.45 -7.30
C GLU A 148 19.18 -13.01 -8.73
N ALA A 149 19.24 -13.92 -9.72
CA ALA A 149 18.85 -13.60 -11.09
C ALA A 149 17.35 -13.25 -11.22
N SER A 150 16.47 -13.95 -10.49
CA SER A 150 15.04 -13.65 -10.41
C SER A 150 14.80 -12.26 -9.80
N LEU A 151 15.51 -11.95 -8.72
CA LEU A 151 15.45 -10.66 -8.03
C LEU A 151 15.93 -9.50 -8.92
N GLU A 152 17.02 -9.67 -9.67
CA GLU A 152 17.49 -8.67 -10.64
C GLU A 152 16.47 -8.41 -11.76
N VAL A 153 15.72 -9.42 -12.19
CA VAL A 153 14.60 -9.24 -13.13
C VAL A 153 13.45 -8.49 -12.44
N MET A 154 13.11 -8.87 -11.21
CA MET A 154 12.04 -8.25 -10.41
C MET A 154 12.30 -6.76 -10.15
N GLU A 155 13.54 -6.39 -9.80
CA GLU A 155 13.98 -5.00 -9.58
C GLU A 155 13.86 -4.15 -10.84
N ARG A 156 14.23 -4.71 -12.00
CA ARG A 156 14.09 -4.02 -13.30
C ARG A 156 12.63 -3.81 -13.70
N LEU A 157 11.75 -4.76 -13.37
CA LEU A 157 10.33 -4.69 -13.68
C LEU A 157 9.51 -3.88 -12.66
N ASN A 158 10.06 -3.62 -11.46
CA ASN A 158 9.44 -2.85 -10.38
C ASN A 158 10.40 -1.77 -9.85
N PRO A 159 10.79 -0.80 -10.68
CA PRO A 159 11.80 0.20 -10.32
C PRO A 159 11.38 0.98 -9.07
N GLY A 160 12.30 1.10 -8.10
CA GLY A 160 12.10 1.86 -6.86
C GLY A 160 11.07 1.24 -5.90
N ARG A 161 10.73 -0.04 -6.07
CA ARG A 161 9.73 -0.75 -5.25
C ARG A 161 10.24 -2.03 -4.62
N ILE A 162 11.42 -2.51 -5.02
CA ILE A 162 12.11 -3.65 -4.40
C ILE A 162 13.24 -3.10 -3.55
N PHE A 163 13.21 -3.42 -2.26
CA PHE A 163 14.16 -2.95 -1.26
C PHE A 163 14.91 -4.14 -0.67
N ARG A 164 16.24 -4.13 -0.79
CA ARG A 164 17.13 -5.11 -0.15
C ARG A 164 17.49 -4.58 1.24
N ILE A 165 16.67 -4.91 2.23
CA ILE A 165 16.82 -4.43 3.60
C ILE A 165 18.06 -5.06 4.22
N ARG A 166 18.92 -4.21 4.80
CA ARG A 166 20.09 -4.64 5.56
C ARG A 166 20.34 -3.70 6.74
N MET A 167 19.69 -3.99 7.86
CA MET A 167 19.79 -3.18 9.08
C MET A 167 20.86 -3.75 10.00
N SER A 168 21.72 -2.91 10.56
CA SER A 168 22.69 -3.35 11.58
C SER A 168 21.95 -3.88 12.81
N LEU A 169 22.16 -5.15 13.14
CA LEU A 169 21.52 -5.77 14.30
C LEU A 169 21.96 -5.08 15.59
N THR A 170 23.25 -4.78 15.72
CA THR A 170 23.80 -4.02 16.86
C THR A 170 23.09 -2.67 17.04
N ARG A 171 22.87 -1.91 15.96
CA ARG A 171 22.13 -0.64 16.01
C ARG A 171 20.69 -0.86 16.48
N VAL A 172 19.97 -1.76 15.83
CA VAL A 172 18.55 -2.05 16.12
C VAL A 172 18.37 -2.49 17.59
N LEU A 173 19.23 -3.39 18.08
CA LEU A 173 19.17 -3.85 19.47
C LEU A 173 19.54 -2.75 20.47
N GLY A 174 20.49 -1.88 20.14
CA GLY A 174 20.85 -0.73 20.99
C GLY A 174 19.71 0.29 21.11
N GLU A 175 19.04 0.59 20.00
CA GLU A 175 17.86 1.45 19.97
C GLU A 175 16.70 0.82 20.75
N TRP A 176 16.43 -0.47 20.54
CA TRP A 176 15.39 -1.18 21.27
C TRP A 176 15.67 -1.26 22.77
N HIS A 177 16.91 -1.55 23.16
CA HIS A 177 17.33 -1.53 24.57
C HIS A 177 17.08 -0.16 25.23
N THR A 178 17.43 0.91 24.52
CA THR A 178 17.19 2.28 24.98
C THR A 178 15.70 2.54 25.18
N TYR A 179 14.86 2.06 24.26
CA TYR A 179 13.41 2.13 24.39
C TYR A 179 12.90 1.35 25.60
N LEU A 180 13.29 0.08 25.75
CA LEU A 180 12.86 -0.79 26.85
C LEU A 180 13.20 -0.21 28.23
N SER A 181 14.34 0.48 28.34
CA SER A 181 14.78 1.11 29.59
C SER A 181 13.87 2.27 30.06
N GLY A 182 13.16 2.91 29.13
CA GLY A 182 12.24 4.02 29.41
C GLY A 182 10.75 3.69 29.26
N ALA A 183 10.41 2.49 28.80
CA ALA A 183 9.04 2.10 28.49
C ALA A 183 8.20 1.85 29.75
N ASP A 184 6.94 2.29 29.74
CA ASP A 184 5.96 1.89 30.75
C ASP A 184 5.32 0.54 30.37
N LEU A 185 5.86 -0.53 30.95
CA LEU A 185 5.39 -1.91 30.68
C LEU A 185 4.27 -2.36 31.62
N SER A 186 3.69 -1.46 32.42
CA SER A 186 2.65 -1.80 33.41
C SER A 186 1.28 -2.11 32.79
N ASN A 187 1.10 -1.82 31.50
CA ASN A 187 -0.17 -1.95 30.78
C ASN A 187 0.03 -2.54 29.37
N ALA A 188 -1.06 -3.04 28.78
CA ALA A 188 -1.03 -3.71 27.48
C ALA A 188 -0.53 -2.81 26.34
N SER A 189 -0.91 -1.52 26.35
CA SER A 189 -0.51 -0.58 25.30
C SER A 189 1.01 -0.35 25.32
N GLY A 190 1.59 -0.10 26.50
CA GLY A 190 3.03 0.14 26.61
C GLY A 190 3.88 -1.10 26.31
N ARG A 191 3.37 -2.30 26.61
CA ARG A 191 4.01 -3.56 26.18
C ARG A 191 3.97 -3.75 24.66
N LEU A 192 2.85 -3.40 24.04
CA LEU A 192 2.71 -3.46 22.58
C LEU A 192 3.60 -2.43 21.88
N ASP A 193 3.70 -1.21 22.43
CA ASP A 193 4.60 -0.18 21.92
C ASP A 193 6.06 -0.65 22.03
N ALA A 194 6.43 -1.28 23.15
CA ALA A 194 7.76 -1.89 23.34
C ALA A 194 8.04 -3.02 22.35
N ALA A 195 7.06 -3.89 22.08
CA ALA A 195 7.19 -4.93 21.06
C ALA A 195 7.44 -4.34 19.66
N ASN A 196 6.63 -3.36 19.25
CA ASN A 196 6.72 -2.74 17.93
C ASN A 196 7.96 -1.86 17.74
N ALA A 197 8.54 -1.35 18.83
CA ALA A 197 9.75 -0.55 18.80
C ALA A 197 10.99 -1.30 18.29
N LEU A 198 10.98 -2.64 18.26
CA LEU A 198 12.11 -3.43 17.74
C LEU A 198 12.29 -3.25 16.22
N LEU A 199 11.20 -3.25 15.46
CA LEU A 199 11.20 -2.94 14.02
C LEU A 199 9.97 -2.07 13.68
N PRO A 200 10.03 -0.76 13.93
CA PRO A 200 8.89 0.15 13.75
C PRO A 200 8.35 0.13 12.31
N GLY A 201 7.03 0.05 12.17
CA GLY A 201 6.36 0.03 10.86
C GLY A 201 6.50 -1.29 10.07
N ARG A 202 7.35 -2.21 10.54
CA ARG A 202 7.52 -3.57 10.01
C ARG A 202 6.79 -4.58 10.86
N MET A 203 6.93 -4.55 12.20
CA MET A 203 6.28 -5.50 13.11
C MET A 203 4.79 -5.23 13.34
N ASN A 204 4.40 -3.97 13.52
CA ASN A 204 3.01 -3.48 13.66
C ASN A 204 2.02 -4.49 14.28
N LEU A 205 2.40 -5.10 15.40
CA LEU A 205 1.53 -5.92 16.21
C LEU A 205 0.43 -5.03 16.79
N PHE A 206 -0.80 -5.56 16.83
CA PHE A 206 -1.94 -4.89 17.47
C PHE A 206 -2.47 -5.67 18.68
N THR A 207 -1.95 -6.88 18.90
CA THR A 207 -2.13 -7.69 20.11
C THR A 207 -0.84 -8.46 20.38
N LEU A 208 -0.58 -8.80 21.64
CA LEU A 208 0.46 -9.76 22.02
C LEU A 208 -0.21 -11.10 22.36
N SER A 209 0.23 -12.17 21.69
CA SER A 209 -0.11 -13.52 22.11
C SER A 209 0.57 -13.83 23.45
N GLY A 210 0.08 -14.83 24.20
CA GLY A 210 0.71 -15.21 25.47
C GLY A 210 2.18 -15.62 25.33
N GLU A 211 2.55 -16.23 24.20
CA GLU A 211 3.93 -16.57 23.88
C GLU A 211 4.76 -15.32 23.56
N ALA A 212 4.18 -14.39 22.77
CA ALA A 212 4.86 -13.14 22.44
C ALA A 212 5.10 -12.25 23.65
N ASP A 213 4.13 -12.23 24.56
CA ASP A 213 4.21 -11.50 25.82
C ASP A 213 5.32 -12.06 26.73
N GLN A 214 5.45 -13.38 26.82
CA GLN A 214 6.53 -14.04 27.58
C GLN A 214 7.91 -13.84 26.97
N ALA A 215 8.01 -13.87 25.64
CA ALA A 215 9.27 -13.60 24.94
C ALA A 215 9.72 -12.14 25.14
N LEU A 216 8.77 -11.19 25.13
CA LEU A 216 9.04 -9.79 25.48
C LEU A 216 9.52 -9.65 26.93
N ASP A 217 8.86 -10.31 27.90
CA ASP A 217 9.29 -10.29 29.30
C ASP A 217 10.73 -10.77 29.47
N ARG A 218 11.08 -11.85 28.77
CA ARG A 218 12.45 -12.37 28.80
C ARG A 218 13.45 -11.35 28.23
N ALA A 219 13.15 -10.73 27.10
CA ALA A 219 14.01 -9.70 26.52
C ALA A 219 14.17 -8.49 27.45
N VAL A 220 13.10 -8.06 28.12
CA VAL A 220 13.12 -6.96 29.11
C VAL A 220 13.99 -7.30 30.32
N GLU A 221 13.89 -8.52 30.85
CA GLU A 221 14.73 -8.95 31.98
C GLU A 221 16.21 -8.99 31.59
N GLU A 222 16.54 -9.56 30.43
CA GLU A 222 17.92 -9.63 29.95
C GLU A 222 18.49 -8.25 29.59
N ALA A 223 17.65 -7.31 29.11
CA ALA A 223 18.05 -5.94 28.82
C ALA A 223 18.66 -5.21 30.05
N LYS A 224 18.29 -5.60 31.28
CA LYS A 224 18.84 -5.02 32.51
C LYS A 224 20.34 -5.26 32.66
N ALA A 225 20.88 -6.30 32.05
CA ALA A 225 22.30 -6.62 32.06
C ALA A 225 23.13 -5.77 31.08
N GLY A 226 22.48 -5.16 30.08
CA GLY A 226 23.08 -4.27 29.09
C GLY A 226 22.80 -4.67 27.63
N PRO A 227 22.90 -3.73 26.68
CA PRO A 227 22.55 -3.94 25.27
C PRO A 227 23.47 -4.92 24.54
N ASP A 228 24.74 -5.02 24.96
CA ASP A 228 25.75 -5.86 24.30
C ASP A 228 25.87 -7.27 24.91
N THR A 229 24.96 -7.64 25.80
CA THR A 229 25.02 -8.94 26.47
C THR A 229 24.50 -10.05 25.55
N PRO A 230 25.14 -11.25 25.55
CA PRO A 230 24.62 -12.39 24.80
C PRO A 230 23.18 -12.76 25.17
N GLY A 231 22.83 -12.65 26.46
CA GLY A 231 21.47 -12.95 26.94
C GLY A 231 20.40 -12.04 26.34
N PHE A 232 20.64 -10.73 26.29
CA PHE A 232 19.71 -9.79 25.67
C PHE A 232 19.60 -10.02 24.17
N ARG A 233 20.74 -10.22 23.50
CA ARG A 233 20.78 -10.53 22.06
C ARG A 233 19.95 -11.76 21.73
N ASP A 234 20.17 -12.87 22.43
CA ASP A 234 19.45 -14.12 22.18
C ASP A 234 17.95 -13.98 22.44
N ALA A 235 17.56 -13.27 23.51
CA ALA A 235 16.16 -13.02 23.82
C ALA A 235 15.48 -12.11 22.78
N ALA A 236 16.18 -11.08 22.30
CA ALA A 236 15.68 -10.18 21.26
C ALA A 236 15.46 -10.91 19.93
N LEU A 237 16.41 -11.75 19.53
CA LEU A 237 16.31 -12.54 18.30
C LEU A 237 15.20 -13.58 18.38
N ALA A 238 15.02 -14.23 19.53
CA ALA A 238 13.90 -15.14 19.75
C ALA A 238 12.55 -14.42 19.68
N PHE A 239 12.45 -13.21 20.23
CA PHE A 239 11.25 -12.39 20.12
C PHE A 239 10.97 -11.97 18.66
N LEU A 240 12.00 -11.51 17.93
CA LEU A 240 11.87 -11.13 16.52
C LEU A 240 11.39 -12.29 15.64
N ASP A 241 12.05 -13.45 15.75
CA ASP A 241 11.73 -14.63 14.94
C ASP A 241 10.27 -15.07 15.14
N MET A 242 9.82 -15.11 16.40
CA MET A 242 8.45 -15.46 16.73
C MET A 242 7.44 -14.38 16.29
N ALA A 243 7.73 -13.10 16.52
CA ALA A 243 6.81 -12.02 16.17
C ALA A 243 6.67 -11.82 14.65
N LYS A 244 7.68 -12.24 13.88
CA LYS A 244 7.70 -12.13 12.42
C LYS A 244 7.73 -13.44 11.67
N ASN A 245 7.54 -14.57 12.34
CA ASN A 245 7.52 -15.89 11.75
C ASN A 245 8.70 -16.12 10.77
N GLY A 246 9.91 -15.73 11.19
CA GLY A 246 11.13 -15.86 10.39
C GLY A 246 11.23 -14.99 9.13
N GLN A 247 10.34 -14.01 8.92
CA GLN A 247 10.36 -13.14 7.73
C GLN A 247 11.60 -12.24 7.61
N TYR A 248 12.30 -12.01 8.73
CA TYR A 248 13.48 -11.16 8.80
C TYR A 248 14.65 -12.00 9.31
N ALA A 249 15.54 -12.38 8.41
CA ALA A 249 16.66 -13.27 8.72
C ALA A 249 17.84 -12.51 9.34
N ILE A 250 18.73 -13.22 10.02
CA ILE A 250 19.99 -12.67 10.53
C ILE A 250 21.16 -13.21 9.73
N VAL A 251 21.90 -12.32 9.05
CA VAL A 251 23.08 -12.66 8.26
C VAL A 251 24.20 -11.68 8.55
N ASP A 252 25.36 -12.18 8.99
CA ASP A 252 26.56 -11.37 9.29
C ASP A 252 26.28 -10.16 10.19
N ASP A 253 25.56 -10.36 11.31
CA ASP A 253 25.14 -9.30 12.24
C ASP A 253 24.21 -8.24 11.65
N HIS A 254 23.44 -8.59 10.61
CA HIS A 254 22.42 -7.73 10.05
C HIS A 254 21.08 -8.44 10.00
N ILE A 255 20.02 -7.68 10.24
CA ILE A 255 18.65 -8.08 9.90
C ILE A 255 18.51 -7.86 8.40
N VAL A 256 18.19 -8.92 7.67
CA VAL A 256 18.06 -8.90 6.21
C VAL A 256 16.68 -9.37 5.78
N ALA A 257 16.13 -8.69 4.77
CA ALA A 257 14.88 -9.04 4.12
C ALA A 257 14.85 -8.46 2.72
N ILE A 258 13.99 -9.00 1.87
CA ILE A 258 13.64 -8.38 0.59
C ILE A 258 12.19 -7.93 0.70
N GLU A 259 11.92 -6.66 0.41
CA GLU A 259 10.58 -6.09 0.51
C GLU A 259 10.12 -5.55 -0.85
N PHE A 260 8.90 -5.90 -1.26
CA PHE A 260 8.18 -5.13 -2.27
C PHE A 260 7.31 -4.09 -1.57
N THR A 261 7.64 -2.81 -1.72
CA THR A 261 6.89 -1.71 -1.10
C THR A 261 6.28 -0.79 -2.15
N ALA A 262 5.02 -0.42 -1.93
CA ALA A 262 4.21 0.40 -2.80
C ALA A 262 3.45 1.46 -2.00
N ILE A 263 3.36 2.69 -2.52
CA ILE A 263 2.58 3.76 -1.89
C ILE A 263 1.51 4.21 -2.89
N TYR A 264 0.26 3.89 -2.59
CA TYR A 264 -0.87 4.17 -3.47
C TYR A 264 -1.59 5.45 -3.04
N PRO A 265 -1.86 6.42 -3.94
CA PRO A 265 -2.77 7.52 -3.64
C PRO A 265 -4.17 6.99 -3.36
N VAL A 266 -4.80 7.48 -2.30
CA VAL A 266 -6.17 7.09 -1.97
C VAL A 266 -7.11 8.26 -1.71
N GLY A 267 -8.38 8.06 -2.07
CA GLY A 267 -9.47 8.93 -1.68
C GLY A 267 -10.05 8.55 -0.33
N THR A 268 -10.57 9.56 0.37
CA THR A 268 -11.10 9.43 1.72
C THR A 268 -12.61 9.69 1.74
N ALA A 269 -13.23 9.56 2.93
CA ALA A 269 -14.64 9.88 3.11
C ALA A 269 -14.90 11.34 2.70
N GLN A 270 -16.09 11.62 2.15
CA GLN A 270 -16.57 12.93 1.74
C GLN A 270 -16.93 13.78 2.98
N ALA A 271 -15.96 13.92 3.87
CA ALA A 271 -16.05 14.58 5.14
C ALA A 271 -14.67 15.12 5.53
N TYR A 272 -14.68 16.06 6.47
CA TYR A 272 -13.49 16.60 7.09
C TYR A 272 -13.62 16.44 8.60
N LYS A 273 -12.49 16.25 9.28
CA LYS A 273 -12.38 16.19 10.73
C LYS A 273 -11.56 17.38 11.23
N ASN A 274 -12.07 18.07 12.24
CA ASN A 274 -11.29 19.07 12.96
C ASN A 274 -10.37 18.34 13.94
N THR A 275 -9.08 18.68 13.89
CA THR A 275 -8.03 18.12 14.75
C THR A 275 -7.21 19.26 15.37
N ALA A 276 -6.28 18.93 16.27
CA ALA A 276 -5.31 19.91 16.76
C ALA A 276 -4.41 20.46 15.63
N TYR A 277 -4.33 19.74 14.51
CA TYR A 277 -3.53 20.06 13.32
C TYR A 277 -4.39 20.62 12.19
N GLY A 278 -5.54 21.22 12.51
CA GLY A 278 -6.45 21.83 11.56
C GLY A 278 -7.53 20.89 11.02
N LYS A 279 -8.19 21.33 9.94
CA LYS A 279 -9.29 20.63 9.28
C LYS A 279 -8.73 19.69 8.20
N LEU A 280 -8.81 18.39 8.42
CA LEU A 280 -8.19 17.37 7.58
C LEU A 280 -9.23 16.46 6.92
N PRO A 281 -8.96 15.90 5.72
CA PRO A 281 -9.78 14.85 5.11
C PRO A 281 -10.03 13.68 6.06
N ASP A 282 -11.28 13.22 6.18
CA ASP A 282 -11.65 12.15 7.11
C ASP A 282 -11.48 10.76 6.49
N PHE A 283 -10.84 9.82 7.19
CA PHE A 283 -10.68 8.44 6.76
C PHE A 283 -11.93 7.57 6.97
N GLY A 284 -12.94 8.11 7.64
CA GLY A 284 -14.22 7.45 7.92
C GLY A 284 -14.13 6.42 9.05
N VAL A 285 -13.12 5.54 9.01
CA VAL A 285 -12.80 4.58 10.08
C VAL A 285 -11.31 4.40 10.30
N THR A 286 -10.95 4.18 11.58
CA THR A 286 -9.57 4.13 12.09
C THR A 286 -9.38 2.89 12.97
N GLY A 287 -8.12 2.53 13.24
CA GLY A 287 -7.72 1.32 13.95
C GLY A 287 -7.43 0.15 13.02
N VAL A 288 -7.31 -1.05 13.58
CA VAL A 288 -7.09 -2.28 12.80
C VAL A 288 -8.40 -2.89 12.35
N TRP A 289 -8.51 -3.12 11.04
CA TRP A 289 -9.66 -3.70 10.38
C TRP A 289 -9.22 -4.82 9.43
N PRO A 290 -9.22 -6.08 9.91
CA PRO A 290 -8.93 -7.21 9.05
C PRO A 290 -9.88 -7.28 7.86
N MET A 291 -9.34 -7.66 6.69
CA MET A 291 -10.17 -7.93 5.52
C MET A 291 -11.21 -9.00 5.85
N THR A 292 -12.42 -8.81 5.32
CA THR A 292 -13.59 -9.61 5.68
C THR A 292 -14.45 -9.89 4.46
N GLU A 293 -15.19 -10.98 4.52
CA GLU A 293 -16.12 -11.32 3.46
C GLU A 293 -17.28 -10.33 3.40
N ARG A 294 -17.71 -10.07 2.17
CA ARG A 294 -18.93 -9.33 1.91
C ARG A 294 -20.13 -10.28 1.91
N ASP A 295 -20.92 -10.27 2.98
CA ASP A 295 -22.11 -11.13 3.14
C ASP A 295 -23.39 -10.53 2.52
N LYS A 296 -23.39 -9.23 2.17
CA LYS A 296 -24.54 -8.50 1.60
C LYS A 296 -24.14 -7.64 0.41
N GLY A 297 -25.02 -7.49 -0.57
CA GLY A 297 -24.80 -6.60 -1.73
C GLY A 297 -25.46 -7.09 -3.01
N ARG A 298 -25.18 -6.40 -4.12
CA ARG A 298 -25.63 -6.78 -5.47
C ARG A 298 -24.47 -7.43 -6.24
N GLY A 299 -24.40 -8.76 -6.32
CA GLY A 299 -23.27 -9.47 -6.94
C GLY A 299 -23.04 -10.82 -6.30
N ILE A 300 -21.83 -11.37 -6.42
CA ILE A 300 -21.46 -12.65 -5.79
C ILE A 300 -20.94 -12.38 -4.37
N THR A 301 -21.75 -12.65 -3.34
CA THR A 301 -21.40 -12.46 -1.92
C THR A 301 -20.68 -13.67 -1.33
N GLY A 302 -20.27 -13.59 -0.06
CA GLY A 302 -19.52 -14.65 0.65
C GLY A 302 -18.06 -14.71 0.24
N MET A 303 -17.46 -13.55 -0.06
CA MET A 303 -16.07 -13.45 -0.45
C MET A 303 -15.46 -12.10 -0.07
N VAL A 304 -14.15 -12.10 0.16
CA VAL A 304 -13.37 -10.90 0.46
C VAL A 304 -13.14 -10.07 -0.81
N ASP A 305 -12.82 -10.73 -1.93
CA ASP A 305 -12.57 -10.11 -3.24
C ASP A 305 -13.83 -9.97 -4.10
N TYR A 306 -14.83 -9.30 -3.53
CA TYR A 306 -16.16 -9.14 -4.11
C TYR A 306 -16.13 -8.38 -5.46
N LEU A 307 -16.85 -8.91 -6.46
CA LEU A 307 -17.14 -8.22 -7.71
C LEU A 307 -18.56 -7.65 -7.69
N SER A 308 -18.66 -6.34 -7.91
CA SER A 308 -19.96 -5.67 -8.02
C SER A 308 -20.59 -5.87 -9.39
N SER A 309 -21.90 -6.07 -9.43
CA SER A 309 -22.68 -6.03 -10.67
C SER A 309 -22.98 -4.61 -11.17
N ASN A 310 -22.60 -3.58 -10.41
CA ASN A 310 -22.71 -2.20 -10.87
C ASN A 310 -21.51 -1.85 -11.77
N PRO A 311 -21.73 -1.52 -13.06
CA PRO A 311 -20.65 -1.24 -14.01
C PRO A 311 -19.71 -0.11 -13.57
N GLY A 312 -20.17 0.84 -12.72
CA GLY A 312 -19.32 1.93 -12.21
C GLY A 312 -18.08 1.47 -11.42
N TYR A 313 -18.06 0.22 -10.94
CA TYR A 313 -16.88 -0.37 -10.31
C TYR A 313 -15.92 -1.04 -11.30
N GLY A 314 -16.23 -1.01 -12.60
CA GLY A 314 -15.35 -1.50 -13.66
C GLY A 314 -15.07 -2.99 -13.63
N PHE A 315 -15.88 -3.77 -12.90
CA PHE A 315 -15.62 -5.18 -12.61
C PHE A 315 -14.22 -5.42 -12.01
N ILE A 316 -13.70 -4.44 -11.28
CA ILE A 316 -12.48 -4.54 -10.47
C ILE A 316 -12.90 -4.99 -9.06
N PRO A 317 -12.16 -5.93 -8.43
CA PRO A 317 -12.47 -6.39 -7.08
C PRO A 317 -12.54 -5.27 -6.06
N LEU A 318 -13.48 -5.40 -5.13
CA LEU A 318 -13.58 -4.60 -3.92
C LEU A 318 -13.14 -5.49 -2.75
N LEU A 319 -12.15 -5.04 -1.97
CA LEU A 319 -11.66 -5.74 -0.80
C LEU A 319 -12.27 -5.13 0.46
N ALA A 320 -13.28 -5.80 1.01
CA ALA A 320 -14.01 -5.32 2.18
C ALA A 320 -13.21 -5.52 3.47
N TYR A 321 -13.34 -4.57 4.42
CA TYR A 321 -12.74 -4.68 5.76
C TYR A 321 -13.71 -4.28 6.88
N GLN A 322 -14.86 -3.69 6.55
CA GLN A 322 -15.88 -3.38 7.56
C GLN A 322 -17.29 -3.30 6.96
N PRO A 323 -18.29 -3.94 7.58
CA PRO A 323 -19.70 -3.67 7.32
C PRO A 323 -20.09 -2.24 7.75
N ALA A 324 -20.56 -1.42 6.80
CA ALA A 324 -20.99 -0.04 7.04
C ALA A 324 -22.50 0.08 7.31
N GLY A 325 -23.22 -1.05 7.36
CA GLY A 325 -24.66 -1.13 7.58
C GLY A 325 -25.46 -1.37 6.30
N GLY A 326 -26.64 -2.01 6.45
CA GLY A 326 -27.47 -2.40 5.31
C GLY A 326 -26.71 -3.33 4.34
N ILE A 327 -26.54 -2.88 3.10
CA ILE A 327 -25.80 -3.59 2.05
C ILE A 327 -24.41 -2.98 1.76
N TYR A 328 -23.94 -2.02 2.56
CA TYR A 328 -22.72 -1.25 2.32
C TYR A 328 -21.54 -1.74 3.17
N TYR A 329 -20.34 -1.53 2.63
CA TYR A 329 -19.07 -1.87 3.25
C TYR A 329 -18.08 -0.75 3.03
N ASN A 330 -17.21 -0.54 4.00
CA ASN A 330 -15.95 0.14 3.76
C ASN A 330 -14.98 -0.89 3.18
N ALA A 331 -14.42 -0.54 2.02
CA ALA A 331 -13.61 -1.41 1.21
C ALA A 331 -12.52 -0.61 0.49
N PHE A 332 -11.42 -1.27 0.14
CA PHE A 332 -10.58 -0.82 -0.95
C PHE A 332 -11.28 -1.11 -2.26
N HIS A 333 -11.37 -0.13 -3.14
CA HIS A 333 -11.86 -0.37 -4.50
C HIS A 333 -11.31 0.68 -5.46
N ASN A 334 -11.61 0.49 -6.74
CA ASN A 334 -11.29 1.40 -7.83
C ASN A 334 -11.73 2.86 -7.55
N ALA A 335 -11.37 3.78 -8.44
CA ALA A 335 -11.62 5.21 -8.24
C ALA A 335 -13.09 5.55 -7.94
N GLY A 336 -14.06 4.76 -8.41
CA GLY A 336 -15.49 4.89 -8.03
C GLY A 336 -16.14 6.22 -8.43
N VAL A 337 -15.44 7.01 -9.25
CA VAL A 337 -15.88 8.26 -9.86
C VAL A 337 -15.87 8.04 -11.37
N ARG A 338 -16.99 8.37 -12.00
CA ARG A 338 -17.10 8.46 -13.44
C ARG A 338 -16.61 9.83 -13.87
N THR A 339 -15.60 9.88 -14.72
CA THR A 339 -15.12 11.13 -15.29
C THR A 339 -15.30 11.10 -16.82
N PRO A 340 -16.43 11.58 -17.35
CA PRO A 340 -16.63 11.65 -18.80
C PRO A 340 -15.57 12.56 -19.44
N ALA A 341 -14.94 12.13 -20.52
CA ALA A 341 -13.85 12.86 -21.19
C ALA A 341 -14.26 14.29 -21.58
N GLY A 342 -15.50 14.48 -22.03
CA GLY A 342 -16.03 15.78 -22.46
C GLY A 342 -16.40 16.75 -21.33
N THR A 343 -16.21 16.39 -20.06
CA THR A 343 -16.58 17.28 -18.94
C THR A 343 -15.71 18.53 -18.91
N SER A 344 -16.31 19.66 -18.54
CA SER A 344 -15.60 20.93 -18.35
C SER A 344 -14.62 20.91 -17.17
N PHE A 345 -14.76 19.95 -16.25
CA PHE A 345 -13.84 19.73 -15.14
C PHE A 345 -12.43 19.36 -15.60
N LEU A 346 -12.31 18.54 -16.66
CA LEU A 346 -11.01 18.15 -17.20
C LEU A 346 -10.42 19.28 -18.03
N PRO A 347 -9.09 19.46 -18.04
CA PRO A 347 -8.44 20.40 -18.95
C PRO A 347 -8.65 19.98 -20.40
N GLU A 348 -8.66 20.93 -21.32
CA GLU A 348 -8.99 20.71 -22.75
C GLU A 348 -8.11 19.64 -23.40
N GLN A 349 -6.83 19.62 -23.05
CA GLN A 349 -5.82 18.68 -23.52
C GLN A 349 -6.19 17.21 -23.22
N TRP A 350 -7.00 16.98 -22.19
CA TRP A 350 -7.40 15.63 -21.77
C TRP A 350 -8.74 15.20 -22.38
N ARG A 351 -9.53 16.10 -22.99
CA ARG A 351 -10.90 15.76 -23.39
C ARG A 351 -11.00 14.90 -24.65
N ASN A 352 -9.93 14.83 -25.45
CA ASN A 352 -9.91 14.21 -26.78
C ASN A 352 -8.74 13.24 -26.97
N VAL A 353 -8.38 12.48 -25.94
CA VAL A 353 -7.28 11.50 -26.03
C VAL A 353 -7.66 10.37 -27.00
N PRO A 354 -6.89 10.14 -28.09
CA PRO A 354 -7.13 9.06 -29.03
C PRO A 354 -7.03 7.68 -28.37
N GLY A 355 -7.80 6.72 -28.87
CA GLY A 355 -7.67 5.33 -28.45
C GLY A 355 -6.37 4.67 -28.90
N GLU A 356 -5.79 3.79 -28.07
CA GLU A 356 -4.61 3.01 -28.45
C GLU A 356 -4.93 1.91 -29.49
N VAL A 357 -6.11 1.30 -29.42
CA VAL A 357 -6.54 0.23 -30.35
C VAL A 357 -7.32 0.78 -31.55
N THR A 358 -8.13 1.82 -31.35
CA THR A 358 -8.90 2.51 -32.41
C THR A 358 -8.59 4.02 -32.37
N PRO A 359 -7.49 4.47 -33.01
CA PRO A 359 -7.02 5.86 -32.92
C PRO A 359 -7.99 6.91 -33.47
N ASP A 360 -8.90 6.52 -34.35
CA ASP A 360 -9.98 7.34 -34.90
C ASP A 360 -11.12 7.61 -33.90
N LYS A 361 -11.16 6.84 -32.80
CA LYS A 361 -12.16 6.96 -31.75
C LYS A 361 -11.51 7.42 -30.44
N PRO A 362 -11.71 8.68 -30.03
CA PRO A 362 -11.24 9.16 -28.72
C PRO A 362 -11.88 8.39 -27.56
N TYR A 363 -11.13 8.23 -26.48
CA TYR A 363 -11.66 7.69 -25.23
C TYR A 363 -12.81 8.57 -24.70
N GLN A 364 -13.77 7.92 -24.04
CA GLN A 364 -15.00 8.60 -23.58
C GLN A 364 -15.02 8.79 -22.06
N GLN A 365 -14.21 8.05 -21.33
CA GLN A 365 -14.18 8.05 -19.88
C GLN A 365 -12.73 8.02 -19.38
N LEU A 366 -12.52 8.59 -18.21
CA LEU A 366 -11.29 8.54 -17.44
C LEU A 366 -11.58 8.01 -16.04
N TRP A 367 -10.82 7.02 -15.61
CA TRP A 367 -10.69 6.71 -14.20
C TRP A 367 -9.57 7.56 -13.63
N LEU A 368 -9.96 8.45 -12.71
CA LEU A 368 -9.07 9.32 -11.99
C LEU A 368 -9.38 9.13 -10.51
N VAL A 369 -8.36 8.96 -9.67
CA VAL A 369 -8.54 8.90 -8.21
C VAL A 369 -8.39 10.31 -7.63
N SER A 370 -9.22 10.65 -6.64
CA SER A 370 -9.03 11.86 -5.84
C SER A 370 -8.23 11.48 -4.61
N ARG A 371 -7.15 12.19 -4.28
CA ARG A 371 -6.56 12.21 -2.92
C ARG A 371 -7.32 13.14 -1.98
N GLY A 372 -8.53 13.57 -2.35
CA GLY A 372 -9.42 14.37 -1.50
C GLY A 372 -10.68 13.61 -1.06
N PRO A 373 -11.52 14.27 -0.25
CA PRO A 373 -12.82 13.77 0.17
C PRO A 373 -13.78 13.54 -1.03
N ALA A 374 -13.89 12.29 -1.48
CA ALA A 374 -14.73 11.94 -2.63
C ALA A 374 -15.60 10.68 -2.42
N SER A 375 -15.41 9.96 -1.31
CA SER A 375 -16.02 8.65 -1.06
C SER A 375 -17.15 8.69 -0.03
N HIS A 376 -18.05 7.73 -0.02
CA HIS A 376 -19.01 7.53 1.09
C HIS A 376 -18.41 6.74 2.27
N GLY A 377 -17.08 6.67 2.39
CA GLY A 377 -16.37 5.96 3.46
C GLY A 377 -15.41 4.85 2.99
N CYS A 378 -15.48 4.46 1.72
CA CYS A 378 -14.53 3.53 1.11
C CYS A 378 -13.17 4.17 0.83
N THR A 379 -12.12 3.35 0.80
CA THR A 379 -10.77 3.76 0.42
C THR A 379 -10.62 3.58 -1.09
N ARG A 380 -10.65 4.69 -1.84
CA ARG A 380 -10.61 4.64 -3.31
C ARG A 380 -9.18 4.66 -3.80
N MET A 381 -8.83 3.77 -4.71
CA MET A 381 -7.50 3.69 -5.33
C MET A 381 -7.61 3.95 -6.83
N ASP A 382 -6.48 4.24 -7.48
CA ASP A 382 -6.42 4.11 -8.94
C ASP A 382 -6.86 2.70 -9.37
N SER A 383 -7.59 2.60 -10.48
CA SER A 383 -8.17 1.33 -10.93
C SER A 383 -7.12 0.28 -11.28
N GLY A 384 -5.98 0.72 -11.82
CA GLY A 384 -4.87 -0.17 -12.14
C GLY A 384 -4.17 -0.62 -10.87
N GLN A 385 -3.88 0.32 -9.97
CA GLN A 385 -3.24 0.02 -8.68
C GLN A 385 -4.13 -0.82 -7.76
N MET A 386 -5.46 -0.73 -7.86
CA MET A 386 -6.38 -1.66 -7.18
C MET A 386 -6.22 -3.09 -7.72
N SER A 387 -6.04 -3.25 -9.03
CA SER A 387 -5.79 -4.57 -9.63
C SER A 387 -4.42 -5.12 -9.25
N GLU A 388 -3.41 -4.26 -9.14
CA GLU A 388 -2.08 -4.59 -8.62
C GLU A 388 -2.12 -5.02 -7.15
N PHE A 389 -2.77 -4.21 -6.31
CA PHE A 389 -2.94 -4.49 -4.88
C PHE A 389 -3.62 -5.84 -4.66
N ARG A 390 -4.70 -6.12 -5.40
CA ARG A 390 -5.33 -7.45 -5.36
C ARG A 390 -4.42 -8.56 -5.88
N ASN A 391 -3.62 -8.31 -6.91
CA ASN A 391 -2.70 -9.31 -7.49
C ASN A 391 -1.63 -9.73 -6.47
N ALA A 392 -1.09 -8.79 -5.70
CA ALA A 392 -0.01 -9.09 -4.76
C ALA A 392 -0.43 -9.97 -3.57
N LEU A 393 -1.74 -10.01 -3.29
CA LEU A 393 -2.33 -10.76 -2.18
C LEU A 393 -2.71 -12.21 -2.59
N PRO A 394 -3.00 -13.09 -1.61
CA PRO A 394 -3.33 -14.50 -1.85
C PRO A 394 -4.44 -14.70 -2.88
N SER A 395 -4.36 -15.79 -3.64
CA SER A 395 -5.29 -16.05 -4.74
C SER A 395 -6.72 -16.32 -4.26
N THR A 396 -6.90 -16.89 -3.07
CA THR A 396 -8.22 -17.30 -2.56
C THR A 396 -8.84 -16.26 -1.62
N SER A 397 -10.18 -16.28 -1.51
CA SER A 397 -10.89 -15.44 -0.53
C SER A 397 -10.50 -15.80 0.91
N ASP A 398 -10.31 -17.09 1.18
CA ASP A 398 -9.94 -17.58 2.51
C ASP A 398 -8.55 -17.07 2.90
N GLY A 399 -7.59 -17.07 1.96
CA GLY A 399 -6.26 -16.50 2.19
C GLY A 399 -6.27 -14.97 2.34
N LEU A 400 -7.23 -14.27 1.74
CA LEU A 400 -7.39 -12.83 1.96
C LEU A 400 -8.04 -12.50 3.31
N SER A 401 -8.83 -13.42 3.86
CA SER A 401 -9.60 -13.20 5.07
C SER A 401 -8.67 -13.03 6.26
N GLY A 402 -8.88 -11.99 7.06
CA GLY A 402 -8.09 -11.76 8.26
C GLY A 402 -6.81 -10.95 8.05
N ILE A 403 -6.39 -10.65 6.81
CA ILE A 403 -5.23 -9.78 6.56
C ILE A 403 -5.51 -8.40 7.19
N PRO A 404 -4.69 -7.94 8.16
CA PRO A 404 -4.95 -6.71 8.89
C PRO A 404 -4.73 -5.48 8.01
N VAL A 405 -5.64 -4.52 8.13
CA VAL A 405 -5.50 -3.19 7.53
C VAL A 405 -5.38 -2.18 8.66
N PHE A 406 -4.22 -1.55 8.77
CA PHE A 406 -3.92 -0.51 9.75
C PHE A 406 -4.41 0.82 9.22
N ARG A 407 -5.28 1.51 9.97
CA ARG A 407 -5.89 2.77 9.52
C ARG A 407 -5.67 3.85 10.56
N ASN A 408 -4.70 4.73 10.30
CA ASN A 408 -4.32 5.78 11.23
C ASN A 408 -5.43 6.79 11.50
N LEU A 409 -5.24 7.65 12.50
CA LEU A 409 -6.02 8.87 12.61
C LEU A 409 -5.67 9.82 11.44
N PRO A 410 -6.60 10.66 10.96
CA PRO A 410 -6.33 11.56 9.83
C PRO A 410 -5.10 12.46 9.98
N GLN A 411 -4.73 12.81 11.21
CA GLN A 411 -3.55 13.64 11.48
C GLN A 411 -2.23 12.87 11.54
N CYS A 412 -2.26 11.55 11.73
CA CYS A 412 -1.09 10.71 11.93
C CYS A 412 -0.46 10.27 10.61
N TYR A 413 0.86 10.44 10.50
CA TYR A 413 1.64 10.04 9.33
C TYR A 413 2.10 8.58 9.41
N ASP A 414 2.33 7.98 8.25
CA ASP A 414 3.12 6.75 8.12
C ASP A 414 4.60 7.16 8.12
N VAL A 415 5.31 6.76 9.17
CA VAL A 415 6.74 7.00 9.31
C VAL A 415 7.45 5.66 9.24
N PHE A 416 8.30 5.51 8.24
CA PHE A 416 8.85 4.21 7.87
C PHE A 416 10.25 4.39 7.30
N ASP A 417 11.22 3.64 7.82
CA ASP A 417 12.58 3.52 7.25
C ASP A 417 12.48 2.62 6.02
N ILE A 418 12.32 3.23 4.83
CA ILE A 418 11.88 2.49 3.65
C ILE A 418 12.94 1.52 3.10
N ASP A 419 14.22 1.84 3.26
CA ASP A 419 15.35 1.05 2.73
C ASP A 419 16.20 0.35 3.81
N GLY A 420 15.92 0.61 5.10
CA GLY A 420 16.59 -0.01 6.23
C GLY A 420 17.89 0.68 6.64
N ASP A 421 18.14 1.91 6.17
CA ASP A 421 19.37 2.65 6.48
C ASP A 421 19.39 3.25 7.90
N GLY A 422 18.24 3.23 8.59
CA GLY A 422 18.05 3.78 9.95
C GLY A 422 17.55 5.21 9.99
N GLN A 423 17.28 5.83 8.85
CA GLN A 423 16.62 7.12 8.74
C GLN A 423 15.12 6.89 8.58
N GLN A 424 14.33 7.67 9.30
CA GLN A 424 12.88 7.61 9.19
C GLN A 424 12.40 8.67 8.22
N GLU A 425 11.50 8.29 7.32
CA GLU A 425 10.82 9.22 6.44
C GLU A 425 9.30 9.16 6.62
N VAL A 426 8.67 10.30 6.42
CA VAL A 426 7.23 10.34 6.15
C VAL A 426 7.02 9.77 4.76
N MET A 427 6.19 8.75 4.67
CA MET A 427 5.82 8.18 3.37
C MET A 427 4.99 9.19 2.57
N GLY A 428 5.12 9.15 1.26
CA GLY A 428 4.48 10.06 0.32
C GLY A 428 4.37 9.46 -1.07
N VAL A 429 3.49 10.02 -1.90
CA VAL A 429 3.40 9.67 -3.33
C VAL A 429 3.24 10.93 -4.18
N ALA A 430 3.96 10.97 -5.30
CA ALA A 430 4.00 12.07 -6.26
C ALA A 430 2.75 12.09 -7.18
N TYR A 431 1.56 12.12 -6.55
CA TYR A 431 0.26 12.22 -7.21
C TYR A 431 -0.52 13.40 -6.63
N PHE A 432 -0.76 14.44 -7.42
CA PHE A 432 -1.18 15.75 -6.91
C PHE A 432 -2.62 16.14 -7.28
N HIS A 433 -3.52 15.16 -7.40
CA HIS A 433 -4.92 15.42 -7.76
C HIS A 433 -5.84 15.22 -6.56
N ALA A 434 -6.51 16.29 -6.15
CA ALA A 434 -7.59 16.27 -5.17
C ALA A 434 -8.79 17.04 -5.70
N TYR A 435 -9.96 16.42 -5.61
CA TYR A 435 -11.22 17.00 -6.08
C TYR A 435 -12.42 16.48 -5.28
N LYS A 436 -13.47 17.28 -5.26
CA LYS A 436 -14.81 16.95 -4.79
C LYS A 436 -15.57 16.22 -5.88
N SER A 437 -16.35 15.22 -5.49
CA SER A 437 -17.32 14.58 -6.38
C SER A 437 -18.75 14.69 -5.86
N GLU A 438 -19.71 14.86 -6.76
CA GLU A 438 -21.14 14.79 -6.48
C GLU A 438 -21.78 13.75 -7.40
N LYS A 439 -22.64 12.88 -6.84
CA LYS A 439 -23.29 11.79 -7.60
C LYS A 439 -22.33 10.97 -8.46
N HIS A 440 -21.11 10.73 -7.96
CA HIS A 440 -20.03 10.00 -8.64
C HIS A 440 -19.39 10.72 -9.84
N GLU A 441 -19.53 12.04 -9.97
CA GLU A 441 -18.85 12.83 -10.99
C GLU A 441 -17.99 13.93 -10.32
N PRO A 442 -16.80 14.24 -10.84
CA PRO A 442 -15.98 15.31 -10.29
C PRO A 442 -16.59 16.67 -10.62
N THR A 443 -16.65 17.55 -9.63
CA THR A 443 -17.29 18.87 -9.77
C THR A 443 -16.32 20.03 -9.55
N GLU A 444 -15.33 19.86 -8.69
CA GLU A 444 -14.43 20.93 -8.28
C GLU A 444 -13.10 20.37 -7.78
N ALA A 445 -11.98 20.94 -8.20
CA ALA A 445 -10.66 20.61 -7.69
C ALA A 445 -10.38 21.37 -6.39
N TYR A 446 -9.79 20.70 -5.40
CA TYR A 446 -9.39 21.31 -4.13
C TYR A 446 -8.07 22.08 -4.23
N SER A 447 -7.21 21.67 -5.15
CA SER A 447 -5.91 22.30 -5.38
C SER A 447 -5.53 22.16 -6.87
N PRO A 448 -4.68 23.08 -7.37
CA PRO A 448 -3.94 22.87 -8.62
C PRO A 448 -3.19 21.54 -8.60
N ASN A 449 -2.93 20.98 -9.78
CA ASN A 449 -2.25 19.69 -9.95
C ASN A 449 -0.73 19.85 -10.06
N ASN A 450 -0.14 20.64 -9.16
CA ASN A 450 1.30 20.74 -8.95
C ASN A 450 1.64 20.40 -7.49
N ARG A 451 2.91 20.07 -7.25
CA ARG A 451 3.39 19.58 -5.95
C ARG A 451 3.17 20.61 -4.85
N GLU A 452 3.55 21.86 -5.12
CA GLU A 452 3.58 22.95 -4.15
C GLU A 452 2.18 23.31 -3.64
N ASP A 453 1.25 23.59 -4.55
CA ASP A 453 -0.12 23.96 -4.19
C ASP A 453 -0.89 22.79 -3.58
N PHE A 454 -0.65 21.56 -4.07
CA PHE A 454 -1.26 20.37 -3.52
C PHE A 454 -0.79 20.11 -2.09
N TYR A 455 0.52 20.23 -1.81
CA TYR A 455 1.04 20.08 -0.45
C TYR A 455 0.70 21.24 0.46
N ALA A 456 0.57 22.47 -0.05
CA ALA A 456 0.01 23.57 0.72
C ALA A 456 -1.44 23.27 1.14
N TRP A 457 -2.25 22.64 0.28
CA TRP A 457 -3.60 22.20 0.65
C TRP A 457 -3.59 21.02 1.65
N LEU A 458 -2.73 20.02 1.44
CA LEU A 458 -2.74 18.77 2.19
C LEU A 458 -2.04 18.86 3.55
N TYR A 459 -0.89 19.54 3.59
CA TYR A 459 -0.02 19.65 4.77
C TYR A 459 0.00 21.06 5.35
N GLY A 460 -0.46 22.08 4.62
CA GLY A 460 -0.47 23.46 5.11
C GLY A 460 0.94 24.02 5.24
N ASP A 461 1.19 24.73 6.33
CA ASP A 461 2.52 25.27 6.67
C ASP A 461 3.46 24.22 7.29
N ASN A 462 3.01 22.97 7.44
CA ASN A 462 3.83 21.90 8.01
C ASN A 462 4.89 21.37 7.04
N VAL A 463 4.71 21.56 5.73
CA VAL A 463 5.69 21.17 4.72
C VAL A 463 6.76 22.24 4.55
N VAL A 464 8.02 21.81 4.41
CA VAL A 464 9.17 22.66 4.09
C VAL A 464 9.89 22.04 2.91
N TYR A 465 10.21 22.85 1.90
CA TYR A 465 11.01 22.40 0.75
C TYR A 465 12.50 22.60 1.05
N THR A 466 13.30 21.61 0.72
CA THR A 466 14.75 21.62 0.90
C THR A 466 15.45 22.14 -0.36
N ASP A 467 16.67 22.64 -0.21
CA ASP A 467 17.44 23.27 -1.31
C ASP A 467 17.75 22.29 -2.47
N ASP A 468 17.78 20.99 -2.18
CA ASP A 468 17.97 19.90 -3.15
C ASP A 468 16.69 19.49 -3.89
N GLY A 469 15.58 20.20 -3.64
CA GLY A 469 14.28 19.92 -4.24
C GLY A 469 13.45 18.88 -3.50
N GLY A 470 13.92 18.34 -2.39
CA GLY A 470 13.14 17.48 -1.48
C GLY A 470 12.10 18.26 -0.65
N ALA A 471 11.46 17.55 0.26
CA ALA A 471 10.53 18.12 1.23
C ALA A 471 10.67 17.42 2.60
N ALA A 472 10.30 18.12 3.66
CA ALA A 472 10.26 17.61 5.02
C ALA A 472 9.03 18.15 5.77
N LEU A 473 8.64 17.48 6.85
CA LEU A 473 7.51 17.85 7.69
C LEU A 473 8.05 18.35 9.04
N LYS A 474 7.62 19.56 9.44
CA LYS A 474 8.06 20.19 10.69
C LYS A 474 7.68 19.37 11.91
N THR A 475 6.42 18.94 11.97
CA THR A 475 5.88 18.11 13.04
C THR A 475 5.06 16.96 12.47
N VAL A 476 5.33 15.75 12.96
CA VAL A 476 4.83 14.50 12.41
C VAL A 476 4.19 13.68 13.53
N PRO A 477 2.88 13.85 13.77
CA PRO A 477 2.15 13.02 14.72
C PRO A 477 2.17 11.57 14.25
N VAL A 478 2.43 10.66 15.18
CA VAL A 478 2.42 9.21 14.95
C VAL A 478 1.38 8.55 15.83
N CYS A 479 0.82 7.47 15.30
CA CYS A 479 -0.24 6.73 15.95
C CYS A 479 0.23 5.33 16.34
N ARG A 480 -0.39 4.78 17.37
CA ARG A 480 -0.34 3.35 17.69
C ARG A 480 -1.69 2.68 17.45
N PHE A 481 -1.65 1.35 17.38
CA PHE A 481 -2.82 0.51 17.25
C PHE A 481 -2.89 -0.46 18.42
N GLU A 482 -4.01 -0.50 19.14
CA GLU A 482 -4.22 -1.40 20.26
C GLU A 482 -5.53 -2.17 20.09
N GLY A 483 -5.43 -3.47 19.87
CA GLY A 483 -6.56 -4.32 19.52
C GLY A 483 -7.19 -3.93 18.18
N LEU A 484 -8.47 -4.28 18.03
CA LEU A 484 -9.22 -3.97 16.82
C LEU A 484 -9.87 -2.58 16.93
N LYS A 485 -10.01 -1.89 15.79
CA LYS A 485 -10.82 -0.67 15.63
C LYS A 485 -10.38 0.55 16.47
N LYS A 486 -9.19 0.51 17.08
CA LYS A 486 -8.64 1.60 17.88
C LYS A 486 -7.30 2.06 17.32
N ALA A 487 -7.15 3.38 17.19
CA ALA A 487 -5.89 4.06 16.88
C ALA A 487 -5.79 5.28 17.78
N ASP A 488 -4.64 5.47 18.42
CA ASP A 488 -4.37 6.58 19.33
C ASP A 488 -3.12 7.33 18.86
N GLU A 489 -3.15 8.66 18.90
CA GLU A 489 -1.94 9.48 18.74
C GLU A 489 -1.06 9.34 20.00
N VAL A 490 0.23 9.06 19.81
CA VAL A 490 1.14 8.74 20.93
C VAL A 490 2.36 9.63 21.04
N GLY A 491 2.60 10.46 20.03
CA GLY A 491 3.71 11.39 20.03
C GLY A 491 3.86 12.08 18.69
N SER A 492 4.92 12.86 18.57
CA SER A 492 5.32 13.49 17.32
C SER A 492 6.83 13.42 17.13
N LEU A 493 7.23 13.33 15.86
CA LEU A 493 8.60 13.53 15.42
C LEU A 493 8.73 14.92 14.79
N ASP A 494 9.94 15.46 14.79
CA ASP A 494 10.21 16.79 14.25
C ASP A 494 11.17 16.71 13.05
N ASN A 495 10.94 17.55 12.04
CA ASN A 495 11.78 17.70 10.85
C ASN A 495 12.07 16.39 10.11
N VAL A 496 11.04 15.58 9.90
CA VAL A 496 11.19 14.28 9.22
C VAL A 496 11.14 14.48 7.70
N PRO A 497 12.11 13.95 6.93
CA PRO A 497 12.08 13.97 5.47
C PRO A 497 10.81 13.33 4.90
N LEU A 498 10.34 13.81 3.76
CA LEU A 498 9.25 13.21 2.99
C LEU A 498 9.85 12.34 1.88
N TYR A 499 9.61 11.03 1.94
CA TYR A 499 9.87 10.14 0.82
C TYR A 499 8.70 10.24 -0.18
N GLU A 500 8.97 10.66 -1.41
CA GLU A 500 7.94 10.78 -2.45
C GLU A 500 8.08 9.66 -3.49
N ALA A 501 7.31 8.58 -3.32
CA ALA A 501 7.25 7.53 -4.33
C ALA A 501 6.77 8.11 -5.68
N PRO A 502 7.46 7.81 -6.79
CA PRO A 502 6.96 8.12 -8.12
C PRO A 502 5.58 7.49 -8.33
N PHE A 503 4.66 8.25 -8.90
CA PHE A 503 3.38 7.70 -9.31
C PHE A 503 3.48 7.09 -10.70
N GLU A 504 3.15 5.81 -10.82
CA GLU A 504 2.87 5.15 -12.09
C GLU A 504 1.41 4.69 -12.12
N PRO A 505 0.67 5.00 -13.20
CA PRO A 505 -0.69 4.48 -13.35
C PRO A 505 -0.63 2.95 -13.43
N GLY A 506 -1.50 2.27 -12.69
CA GLY A 506 -1.43 0.81 -12.67
C GLY A 506 -1.79 0.22 -14.04
N SER A 507 -1.11 -0.87 -14.41
CA SER A 507 -1.29 -1.49 -15.72
C SER A 507 -2.43 -2.51 -15.73
N ILE A 508 -3.51 -2.19 -16.45
CA ILE A 508 -4.62 -3.12 -16.72
C ILE A 508 -4.89 -3.23 -18.21
N GLN A 509 -5.24 -4.43 -18.65
CA GLN A 509 -5.71 -4.72 -20.00
C GLN A 509 -7.21 -4.96 -19.97
N PHE A 510 -7.95 -4.25 -20.82
CA PHE A 510 -9.38 -4.49 -21.01
C PHE A 510 -9.62 -5.60 -22.02
N TYR A 511 -10.76 -6.28 -21.89
CA TYR A 511 -11.14 -7.35 -22.81
C TYR A 511 -12.66 -7.49 -22.95
N GLN A 512 -13.07 -8.11 -24.05
CA GLN A 512 -14.41 -8.66 -24.23
C GLN A 512 -14.40 -10.17 -24.04
N LEU A 513 -15.39 -10.68 -23.30
CA LEU A 513 -15.62 -12.11 -23.14
C LEU A 513 -16.61 -12.59 -24.21
N LYS A 514 -16.26 -13.63 -24.99
CA LYS A 514 -17.12 -14.14 -26.08
C LYS A 514 -18.13 -15.22 -25.63
N PRO A 515 -17.76 -16.22 -24.80
CA PRO A 515 -18.67 -17.32 -24.47
C PRO A 515 -19.85 -16.94 -23.57
N ALA A 516 -19.76 -15.81 -22.86
CA ALA A 516 -20.80 -15.32 -21.96
C ALA A 516 -20.73 -13.79 -21.84
N ALA A 517 -21.85 -13.17 -21.47
CA ALA A 517 -21.84 -11.75 -21.09
C ALA A 517 -20.98 -11.56 -19.82
N PHE A 518 -20.10 -10.57 -19.80
CA PHE A 518 -19.18 -10.35 -18.67
C PHE A 518 -19.88 -10.00 -17.35
N ASP A 519 -21.09 -9.44 -17.42
CA ASP A 519 -21.94 -9.08 -16.28
C ASP A 519 -22.91 -10.21 -15.87
N SER A 520 -22.88 -11.34 -16.57
CA SER A 520 -23.54 -12.57 -16.13
C SER A 520 -22.74 -13.26 -15.02
N ARG A 521 -23.39 -14.18 -14.30
CA ARG A 521 -22.70 -14.97 -13.26
C ARG A 521 -21.46 -15.72 -13.80
N PRO A 522 -21.54 -16.46 -14.93
CA PRO A 522 -20.34 -17.07 -15.53
C PRO A 522 -19.26 -16.06 -15.91
N GLY A 523 -19.63 -14.88 -16.41
CA GLY A 523 -18.66 -13.82 -16.77
C GLY A 523 -17.96 -13.22 -15.55
N MET A 524 -18.67 -13.03 -14.45
CA MET A 524 -18.09 -12.58 -13.18
C MET A 524 -17.20 -13.66 -12.55
N GLU A 525 -17.62 -14.93 -12.60
CA GLU A 525 -16.81 -16.07 -12.15
C GLU A 525 -15.51 -16.18 -12.97
N PHE A 526 -15.59 -16.02 -14.31
CA PHE A 526 -14.44 -15.94 -15.20
C PHE A 526 -13.48 -14.80 -14.81
N ASN A 527 -13.99 -13.57 -14.69
CA ASN A 527 -13.17 -12.39 -14.36
C ASN A 527 -12.47 -12.56 -13.00
N ARG A 528 -13.19 -13.11 -12.01
CA ARG A 528 -12.59 -13.42 -10.71
C ARG A 528 -11.50 -14.46 -10.85
N GLU A 529 -11.76 -15.58 -11.52
CA GLU A 529 -10.81 -16.67 -11.68
C GLU A 529 -9.52 -16.22 -12.37
N LEU A 530 -9.64 -15.38 -13.40
CA LEU A 530 -8.50 -14.82 -14.12
C LEU A 530 -7.58 -13.95 -13.22
N ARG A 531 -8.11 -13.37 -12.14
CA ARG A 531 -7.33 -12.56 -11.19
C ARG A 531 -6.63 -13.38 -10.11
N ARG A 532 -6.90 -14.68 -10.06
CA ARG A 532 -6.33 -15.62 -9.08
C ARG A 532 -5.12 -16.37 -9.61
N LEU A 533 -4.80 -16.21 -10.90
CA LEU A 533 -3.65 -16.85 -11.52
C LEU A 533 -2.38 -16.57 -10.71
N GLY A 534 -1.69 -17.64 -10.34
CA GLY A 534 -0.43 -17.63 -9.62
C GLY A 534 -0.04 -19.04 -9.18
N ILE A 535 1.25 -19.26 -8.98
CA ILE A 535 1.80 -20.50 -8.46
C ILE A 535 1.27 -20.73 -7.05
N GLY A 536 1.00 -22.01 -6.75
CA GLY A 536 0.29 -22.43 -5.54
C GLY A 536 -1.24 -22.32 -5.62
N TYR A 537 -1.80 -21.88 -6.76
CA TYR A 537 -3.24 -21.89 -7.01
C TYR A 537 -3.59 -22.62 -8.32
N ASP A 538 -4.42 -23.65 -8.20
CA ASP A 538 -4.92 -24.41 -9.35
C ASP A 538 -6.11 -23.69 -9.99
N ALA A 539 -5.85 -22.96 -11.07
CA ALA A 539 -6.87 -22.24 -11.81
C ALA A 539 -7.91 -23.20 -12.42
N ASN A 540 -9.19 -22.87 -12.27
CA ASN A 540 -10.28 -23.67 -12.79
C ASN A 540 -10.44 -23.45 -14.30
N ALA A 541 -9.87 -24.35 -15.10
CA ALA A 541 -9.87 -24.28 -16.55
C ALA A 541 -11.28 -24.25 -17.17
N LYS A 542 -12.25 -24.97 -16.59
CA LYS A 542 -13.67 -24.87 -16.98
C LYS A 542 -14.24 -23.47 -16.76
N THR A 543 -13.97 -22.84 -15.62
CA THR A 543 -14.40 -21.45 -15.35
C THR A 543 -13.73 -20.47 -16.31
N LEU A 544 -12.50 -20.76 -16.74
CA LEU A 544 -11.77 -19.99 -17.76
C LEU A 544 -12.16 -20.34 -19.21
N PHE A 545 -13.11 -21.26 -19.43
CA PHE A 545 -13.50 -21.75 -20.76
C PHE A 545 -12.32 -22.30 -21.58
N LEU A 546 -11.34 -22.91 -20.92
CA LEU A 546 -10.15 -23.51 -21.53
C LEU A 546 -10.25 -25.03 -21.69
N ASP A 547 -11.26 -25.67 -21.10
CA ASP A 547 -11.52 -27.12 -21.18
C ASP A 547 -12.29 -27.56 -22.44
#